data_AF-A0A529HR23-F1
#
_entry.id   AF-A0A529HR23-F1
#
_cell.length_a   1.000
_cell.length_b   1.000
_cell.length_c   1.000
_cell.angle_alpha   90.00
_cell.angle_beta   90.00
_cell.angle_gamma   90.00
#
_symmetry.space_group_name_H-M   'P 1'
#
loop_
_entity.id
_entity.type
_entity.pdbx_description
1 polymer ?
#
loop_
_entity_poly.entity_id
_entity_poly.type
_entity_poly.pdbx_seq_one_letter_code
_entity_poly.pdbx_strand_id
1 'polypeptide(L)' 'MARQFIYHMSGLSKAYGTKKVLDNVHLSFYPDAKIGILGPNGSGKSTILRI' A
#
# COMPACT_ATOMS: atom_id res chain seq x y z
N MET A 1 -3.35 25.59 6.02
CA MET A 1 -2.39 24.58 6.52
C MET A 1 -2.55 23.34 5.67
N ALA A 2 -1.48 22.85 5.02
CA ALA A 2 -1.54 21.63 4.24
C ALA A 2 -1.90 20.46 5.19
N ARG A 3 -2.92 19.67 4.85
CA ARG A 3 -3.29 18.51 5.68
C ARG A 3 -2.11 17.55 5.68
N GLN A 4 -1.56 17.28 6.86
CA GLN A 4 -0.48 16.30 7.03
C GLN A 4 -1.03 14.91 6.78
N PHE A 5 -0.34 14.10 5.99
CA PHE A 5 -0.69 12.68 5.84
C PHE A 5 -0.48 11.97 7.18
N ILE A 6 -1.44 11.15 7.59
CA ILE A 6 -1.31 10.30 8.80
C ILE A 6 -0.53 9.02 8.51
N TYR A 7 -0.45 8.65 7.24
CA TYR A 7 0.29 7.51 6.76
C TYR A 7 0.94 7.89 5.43
N HIS A 8 2.23 7.60 5.30
CA HIS A 8 2.97 7.84 4.07
C HIS A 8 3.95 6.68 3.85
N MET A 9 3.84 6.07 2.68
CA MET A 9 4.68 4.98 2.22
C MET A 9 5.14 5.31 0.80
N SER A 10 6.43 5.15 0.53
CA SER A 10 7.02 5.46 -0.77
C SER A 10 7.94 4.33 -1.20
N GLY A 11 7.81 3.92 -2.47
CA GLY A 11 8.71 2.95 -3.10
C GLY A 11 8.65 1.54 -2.52
N LEU A 12 7.50 1.15 -1.93
CA LEU A 12 7.39 -0.17 -1.31
C LEU A 12 7.48 -1.27 -2.36
N SER A 13 8.46 -2.15 -2.18
CA SER A 13 8.59 -3.39 -2.93
C SER A 13 8.60 -4.58 -1.97
N LYS A 14 7.87 -5.64 -2.32
CA LYS A 14 7.81 -6.85 -1.51
C LYS A 14 7.80 -8.08 -2.39
N ALA A 15 8.64 -9.05 -2.03
CA ALA A 15 8.67 -10.37 -2.65
C ALA A 15 8.48 -11.47 -1.59
N TYR A 16 7.93 -12.60 -2.03
CA TYR A 16 7.94 -13.85 -1.29
C TYR A 16 8.67 -14.89 -2.15
N GLY A 17 9.88 -15.27 -1.72
CA GLY A 17 10.78 -16.06 -2.54
C GLY A 17 11.14 -15.33 -3.84
N THR A 18 10.98 -16.02 -4.98
CA THR A 18 11.24 -15.46 -6.31
C THR A 18 10.10 -14.61 -6.85
N LYS A 19 8.92 -14.63 -6.22
CA LYS A 19 7.75 -13.89 -6.69
C LYS A 19 7.72 -12.50 -6.09
N LYS A 20 7.88 -11.47 -6.93
CA LYS A 20 7.58 -10.08 -6.57
C LYS A 20 6.05 -9.91 -6.48
N VAL A 21 5.56 -9.45 -5.33
CA VAL A 21 4.13 -9.24 -5.05
C VAL A 21 3.75 -7.77 -5.08
N LEU A 22 4.65 -6.90 -4.62
CA LEU A 22 4.53 -5.45 -4.72
C LEU A 22 5.79 -4.89 -5.37
N ASP A 23 5.63 -3.93 -6.27
CA ASP A 23 6.72 -3.27 -6.96
C ASP A 23 6.53 -1.76 -6.93
N ASN A 24 7.46 -1.05 -6.30
CA ASN A 24 7.49 0.41 -6.23
C ASN A 24 6.13 1.07 -5.90
N VAL A 25 5.44 0.59 -4.86
CA VAL A 25 4.12 1.08 -4.45
C VAL A 25 4.26 2.32 -3.56
N HIS A 26 3.48 3.35 -3.86
CA HIS A 26 3.38 4.58 -3.06
C HIS A 26 1.94 4.71 -2.53
N LEU A 27 1.79 5.06 -1.25
CA LEU A 27 0.50 5.12 -0.58
C LEU A 27 0.54 6.26 0.44
N SER A 28 -0.49 7.10 0.46
CA SER A 28 -0.58 8.18 1.45
C SER A 28 -2.02 8.43 1.81
N PHE A 29 -2.29 8.61 3.10
CA PHE A 29 -3.64 8.78 3.61
C PHE A 29 -3.77 10.04 4.44
N TYR A 30 -4.88 10.74 4.24
CA TYR A 30 -5.29 11.85 5.10
C TYR A 30 -5.94 11.32 6.37
N PRO A 31 -5.95 12.13 7.45
CA PRO A 31 -6.78 11.85 8.62
C PRO A 31 -8.22 11.51 8.21
N ASP A 32 -8.82 10.54 8.91
CA ASP A 32 -10.21 10.10 8.73
C ASP A 32 -10.57 9.48 7.39
N ALA A 33 -9.58 9.24 6.52
CA ALA A 33 -9.81 8.54 5.25
C ALA A 33 -10.22 7.09 5.50
N LYS A 34 -11.31 6.66 4.84
CA LYS A 34 -11.73 5.26 4.76
C LYS A 34 -11.35 4.72 3.40
N ILE A 35 -10.38 3.81 3.35
CA ILE A 35 -9.83 3.30 2.08
C ILE A 35 -10.13 1.81 1.93
N GLY A 36 -10.57 1.43 0.73
CA GLY A 36 -10.70 0.03 0.30
C GLY A 36 -9.70 -0.28 -0.79
N ILE A 37 -9.08 -1.47 -0.74
CA ILE A 37 -8.15 -1.95 -1.76
C ILE A 37 -8.88 -2.98 -2.63
N LEU A 38 -8.97 -2.72 -3.94
CA LEU A 38 -9.60 -3.62 -4.91
C LEU A 38 -8.58 -4.16 -5.91
N GLY A 39 -8.88 -5.32 -6.48
CA GLY A 39 -8.03 -5.98 -7.48
C GLY A 39 -8.19 -7.50 -7.48
N PRO A 40 -7.68 -8.19 -8.50
CA PRO A 40 -7.79 -9.64 -8.65
C PRO A 40 -7.04 -10.40 -7.54
N ASN A 41 -7.34 -11.69 -7.40
CA ASN A 41 -6.64 -12.54 -6.43
C ASN A 41 -5.14 -12.61 -6.76
N GLY A 42 -4.30 -12.48 -5.73
CA GLY A 42 -2.85 -12.45 -5.90
C GLY A 42 -2.24 -11.09 -6.24
N SER A 43 -3.03 -10.01 -6.37
CA SER A 43 -2.53 -8.65 -6.67
C SER A 43 -1.83 -7.93 -5.51
N GLY A 44 -1.56 -8.61 -4.38
CA GLY A 44 -0.85 -8.03 -3.24
C GLY A 44 -1.70 -7.23 -2.26
N LYS A 45 -3.03 -7.23 -2.36
CA LYS A 45 -3.94 -6.50 -1.45
C LYS A 45 -3.71 -6.82 0.03
N SER A 46 -3.68 -8.11 0.37
CA SER A 46 -3.42 -8.56 1.74
C SER A 46 -1.97 -8.30 2.17
N THR A 47 -1.04 -8.18 1.21
CA THR A 47 0.34 -7.80 1.48
C THR A 47 0.43 -6.32 1.85
N ILE A 48 -0.30 -5.43 1.16
CA ILE A 48 -0.37 -3.99 1.50
C ILE A 48 -1.00 -3.80 2.89
N LEU A 49 -2.08 -4.52 3.22
CA LEU A 49 -2.76 -4.39 4.52
C LEU A 49 -1.95 -4.92 5.72
N ARG A 50 -0.85 -5.65 5.48
CA ARG A 50 0.00 -6.24 6.53
C ARG A 50 1.23 -5.40 6.88
N ILE A 51 1.42 -4.27 6.19
CA ILE A 51 2.56 -3.37 6.33
C ILE A 51 2.13 -2.15 7.13
#